data_AF-A0A957JYH1-F1
#
_entry.id   AF-A0A957JYH1-F1
#
_cell.length_a   1.000
_cell.length_b   1.000
_cell.length_c   1.000
_cell.angle_alpha   90.00
_cell.angle_beta   90.00
_cell.angle_gamma   90.00
#
_symmetry.space_group_name_H-M   'P 1'
#
loop_
_entity.id
_entity.type
_entity.pdbx_description
1 polymer ?
#
loop_
_entity_poly.entity_id
_entity_poly.type
_entity_poly.pdbx_seq_one_letter_code
_entity_poly.pdbx_strand_id
1 'polypeptide(L)'
;DAQIAHIREYYQQQRDWMMAAIRRYFPAEAKVREPAGGLFIWVELPEHINATELIHEAINRKVAYVPGSPFFASDRGHNTLRLSFSLNDQASIEEGIRRLGGLFTEALAGSLLDEA
;
A
#
# COMPACT_ATOMS: atom_id res chain seq x y z
N ASP A 1 -21.05 13.32 -19.86
CA ASP A 1 -19.74 13.51 -20.47
C ASP A 1 -19.05 12.17 -20.59
N ALA A 2 -18.73 11.72 -21.81
CA ALA A 2 -18.22 10.37 -22.08
C ALA A 2 -16.80 10.15 -21.54
N GLN A 3 -15.98 11.21 -21.48
CA GLN A 3 -14.60 11.11 -20.99
C GLN A 3 -14.56 10.80 -19.50
N ILE A 4 -15.47 11.40 -18.72
CA ILE A 4 -15.59 11.14 -17.29
C ILE A 4 -16.02 9.69 -17.03
N ALA A 5 -16.94 9.15 -17.83
CA ALA A 5 -17.37 7.76 -17.70
C ALA A 5 -16.21 6.78 -17.96
N HIS A 6 -15.46 6.99 -19.05
CA HIS A 6 -14.30 6.17 -19.39
C HIS A 6 -13.23 6.17 -18.29
N ILE A 7 -12.89 7.35 -17.76
CA ILE A 7 -11.89 7.49 -16.69
C ILE A 7 -12.35 6.78 -15.40
N ARG A 8 -13.65 6.83 -15.08
CA ARG A 8 -14.21 6.13 -13.90
C ARG A 8 -14.08 4.62 -14.04
N GLU A 9 -14.41 4.06 -15.19
CA GLU A 9 -14.27 2.63 -15.47
C GLU A 9 -12.80 2.19 -15.37
N TYR A 10 -11.89 2.96 -15.97
CA TYR A 10 -10.46 2.70 -15.91
C TYR A 10 -9.94 2.64 -14.46
N TYR A 11 -10.20 3.67 -13.65
CA TYR A 11 -9.70 3.69 -12.27
C TYR A 11 -10.40 2.69 -11.35
N GLN A 12 -11.66 2.36 -11.64
CA GLN A 12 -12.35 1.28 -10.93
C GLN A 12 -11.65 -0.06 -11.17
N GLN A 13 -11.28 -0.36 -12.42
CA GLN A 13 -10.56 -1.58 -12.76
C GLN A 13 -9.19 -1.65 -12.06
N GLN A 14 -8.43 -0.55 -12.06
CA GLN A 14 -7.13 -0.47 -11.37
C GLN A 14 -7.25 -0.68 -9.86
N ARG A 15 -8.27 -0.07 -9.23
CA ARG A 15 -8.59 -0.29 -7.81
C ARG A 15 -8.87 -1.76 -7.54
N ASP A 16 -9.71 -2.38 -8.36
CA ASP A 16 -10.15 -3.76 -8.16
C ASP A 16 -8.97 -4.75 -8.30
N TRP A 17 -8.05 -4.50 -9.25
CA TRP A 17 -6.80 -5.26 -9.35
C TRP A 17 -5.92 -5.10 -8.11
N MET A 18 -5.71 -3.87 -7.63
CA MET A 18 -4.89 -3.63 -6.44
C MET A 18 -5.51 -4.26 -5.19
N MET A 19 -6.83 -4.15 -5.00
CA MET A 19 -7.54 -4.79 -3.89
C MET A 19 -7.46 -6.31 -3.95
N ALA A 20 -7.56 -6.92 -5.14
CA ALA A 20 -7.40 -8.35 -5.31
C ALA A 20 -5.98 -8.82 -4.94
N ALA A 21 -4.96 -8.10 -5.40
CA ALA A 21 -3.57 -8.38 -5.06
C ALA A 21 -3.32 -8.23 -3.56
N ILE A 22 -3.87 -7.17 -2.94
CA ILE A 22 -3.75 -6.92 -1.50
C ILE A 22 -4.34 -8.08 -0.71
N ARG A 23 -5.55 -8.53 -1.03
CA ARG A 23 -6.21 -9.66 -0.37
C ARG A 23 -5.42 -10.97 -0.48
N ARG A 24 -4.57 -11.10 -1.52
CA ARG A 24 -3.76 -12.30 -1.75
C ARG A 24 -2.42 -12.26 -1.02
N TYR A 25 -1.76 -11.10 -0.96
CA TYR A 25 -0.36 -11.01 -0.54
C TYR A 25 -0.14 -10.29 0.79
N PHE A 26 -1.06 -9.43 1.24
CA PHE A 26 -0.86 -8.74 2.51
C PHE A 26 -1.12 -9.69 3.68
N PRO A 27 -0.34 -9.56 4.77
CA PRO A 27 -0.60 -10.30 5.99
C PRO A 27 -1.95 -9.88 6.60
N ALA A 28 -2.60 -10.78 7.34
CA ALA A 28 -3.94 -10.56 7.89
C ALA A 28 -4.00 -9.38 8.89
N GLU A 29 -2.85 -9.05 9.48
CA GLU A 29 -2.63 -7.96 10.41
C GLU A 29 -2.67 -6.58 9.72
N ALA A 30 -2.47 -6.52 8.41
CA ALA A 30 -2.58 -5.27 7.64
C ALA A 30 -4.05 -4.94 7.39
N LYS A 31 -4.54 -3.87 8.03
CA LYS A 31 -5.91 -3.37 7.81
C LYS A 31 -5.93 -2.48 6.58
N VAL A 32 -6.81 -2.80 5.64
CA VAL A 32 -6.94 -2.07 4.38
C VAL A 32 -8.36 -1.54 4.26
N ARG A 33 -8.51 -0.25 3.95
CA ARG A 33 -9.82 0.35 3.68
C ARG A 33 -10.08 0.35 2.18
N GLU A 34 -11.09 -0.42 1.76
CA GLU A 34 -11.54 -0.45 0.37
C GLU A 34 -12.22 0.88 0.00
N PRO A 35 -11.72 1.61 -1.01
CA PRO A 35 -12.25 2.91 -1.34
C PRO A 35 -13.50 2.79 -2.24
N ALA A 36 -14.57 3.49 -1.89
CA ALA A 36 -15.74 3.63 -2.76
C ALA A 36 -15.45 4.38 -4.07
N GLY A 37 -14.35 5.14 -4.12
CA GLY A 37 -13.85 5.88 -5.28
C GLY A 37 -12.58 6.66 -4.93
N GLY A 38 -12.02 7.38 -5.90
CA GLY A 38 -10.75 8.10 -5.77
C GLY A 38 -9.60 7.36 -6.45
N LEU A 39 -8.37 7.63 -6.00
CA LEU A 39 -7.12 7.12 -6.61
C LEU A 39 -6.20 6.42 -5.62
N PHE A 40 -6.64 6.29 -4.35
CA PHE A 40 -5.77 5.83 -3.26
C PHE A 40 -6.43 4.76 -2.39
N ILE A 41 -5.61 3.87 -1.88
CA ILE A 41 -5.95 2.90 -0.83
C ILE A 41 -5.15 3.26 0.41
N TRP A 42 -5.83 3.25 1.56
CA TRP A 42 -5.20 3.47 2.87
C TRP A 42 -4.96 2.14 3.56
N VAL A 43 -3.75 1.97 4.10
CA VAL A 43 -3.30 0.76 4.77
C VAL A 43 -2.78 1.14 6.16
N GLU A 44 -3.17 0.37 7.16
CA GLU A 44 -2.74 0.47 8.54
C GLU A 44 -2.13 -0.87 8.95
N LEU A 45 -0.82 -0.86 9.25
CA LEU A 45 -0.09 -1.98 9.83
C LEU A 45 -0.24 -1.97 11.37
N PRO A 46 0.14 -3.04 12.08
CA PRO A 46 0.20 -3.00 13.54
C PRO A 46 1.05 -1.84 14.07
N GLU A 47 0.69 -1.29 15.24
CA GLU A 47 1.29 -0.06 15.78
C GLU A 47 2.81 -0.14 16.00
N HIS A 48 3.36 -1.33 16.20
CA HIS A 48 4.79 -1.55 16.37
C HIS A 48 5.59 -1.52 15.06
N ILE A 49 4.93 -1.48 13.90
CA ILE A 49 5.59 -1.39 12.59
C ILE A 49 5.68 0.07 12.17
N ASN A 50 6.90 0.54 11.89
CA ASN A 50 7.13 1.88 11.37
C ASN A 50 7.16 1.89 9.83
N ALA A 51 6.01 2.16 9.21
CA ALA A 51 5.89 2.33 7.76
C ALA A 51 6.61 3.58 7.22
N THR A 52 6.95 4.57 8.06
CA THR A 52 7.80 5.70 7.66
C THR A 52 9.23 5.25 7.37
N GLU A 53 9.76 4.30 8.15
CA GLU A 53 11.11 3.76 7.96
C GLU A 53 11.13 2.64 6.91
N LEU A 54 10.09 1.81 6.89
CA LEU A 54 9.99 0.65 6.00
C LEU A 54 9.99 1.01 4.50
N ILE A 55 9.74 2.29 4.17
CA ILE A 55 9.78 2.77 2.78
C ILE A 55 11.17 2.63 2.16
N HIS A 56 12.24 2.74 2.95
CA HIS A 56 13.61 2.57 2.45
C HIS A 56 13.82 1.17 1.88
N GLU A 57 13.33 0.16 2.60
CA GLU A 57 13.40 -1.22 2.15
C GLU A 57 12.42 -1.51 1.01
N ALA A 58 11.24 -0.89 1.01
CA ALA A 58 10.33 -0.96 -0.13
C ALA A 58 10.99 -0.45 -1.43
N ILE A 59 11.72 0.66 -1.35
CA ILE A 59 12.45 1.24 -2.50
C ILE A 59 13.56 0.29 -2.98
N ASN A 60 14.28 -0.39 -2.07
CA ASN A 60 15.25 -1.42 -2.45
C ASN A 60 14.59 -2.55 -3.25
N ARG A 61 13.35 -2.90 -2.91
CA ARG A 61 12.49 -3.86 -3.63
C ARG A 61 11.82 -3.25 -4.87
N LYS A 62 12.19 -2.03 -5.27
CA LYS A 62 11.64 -1.29 -6.41
C LYS A 62 10.13 -1.03 -6.31
N VAL A 63 9.64 -0.80 -5.09
CA VAL A 63 8.26 -0.36 -4.84
C VAL A 63 8.30 0.93 -4.01
N ALA A 64 7.42 1.87 -4.33
CA ALA A 64 7.27 3.10 -3.57
C ALA A 64 5.82 3.26 -3.11
N TYR A 65 5.64 3.81 -1.91
CA TYR A 65 4.37 4.24 -1.37
C TYR A 65 4.56 5.59 -0.66
N VAL A 66 3.47 6.23 -0.21
CA VAL A 66 3.58 7.45 0.59
C VAL A 66 3.36 7.10 2.06
N PRO A 67 4.31 7.38 2.97
CA PRO A 67 4.10 7.18 4.40
C PRO A 67 2.90 8.00 4.89
N GLY A 68 2.18 7.46 5.87
CA GLY A 68 0.96 8.07 6.38
C GLY A 68 1.20 9.20 7.38
N SER A 69 2.33 9.19 8.09
CA SER A 69 2.64 10.16 9.15
C SER A 69 2.50 11.64 8.74
N PRO A 70 2.89 12.10 7.53
CA PRO A 70 2.70 13.50 7.12
C PRO A 70 1.22 13.91 6.93
N PHE A 71 0.28 12.95 6.90
CA PHE A 71 -1.16 13.22 6.80
C PHE A 71 -1.84 13.41 8.16
N PHE A 72 -1.11 13.25 9.28
CA PHE A 72 -1.61 13.50 10.63
C PHE A 72 -1.06 14.85 11.15
N ALA A 73 -1.94 15.67 11.75
CA ALA A 73 -1.56 16.96 12.33
C ALA A 73 -0.74 16.86 13.63
N SER A 74 -0.50 15.64 14.11
CA SER A 74 0.18 15.28 15.35
C SER A 74 1.15 14.14 15.03
N ASP A 75 2.17 13.94 15.85
CA ASP A 75 3.18 12.87 15.68
C ASP A 75 2.57 11.47 15.87
N ARG A 76 1.87 10.98 14.84
CA ARG A 76 1.11 9.72 14.80
C ARG A 76 1.04 9.21 13.36
N GLY A 77 0.52 7.99 13.19
CA GLY A 77 0.30 7.40 11.87
C GLY A 77 1.56 6.82 11.23
N HIS A 78 2.63 6.61 12.01
CA HIS A 78 3.86 5.97 11.54
C HIS A 78 3.65 4.55 11.01
N ASN A 79 2.61 3.86 11.49
CA ASN A 79 2.20 2.53 11.02
C ASN A 79 1.25 2.56 9.81
N THR A 80 1.03 3.72 9.20
CA THR A 80 0.08 3.86 8.09
C THR A 80 0.78 4.27 6.80
N LEU A 81 0.17 3.92 5.67
CA LEU A 81 0.67 4.28 4.34
C LEU A 81 -0.46 4.40 3.31
N ARG A 82 -0.17 5.13 2.23
CA ARG A 82 -1.07 5.37 1.11
C ARG A 82 -0.51 4.78 -0.18
N LEU A 83 -1.31 3.92 -0.82
CA LEU A 83 -1.01 3.32 -2.11
C LEU A 83 -1.81 4.04 -3.20
N SER A 84 -1.17 4.31 -4.35
CA SER A 84 -1.82 4.86 -5.54
C SER A 84 -1.97 3.79 -6.60
N PHE A 85 -3.17 3.65 -7.16
CA PHE A 85 -3.44 2.73 -8.28
C PHE A 85 -3.58 3.45 -9.62
N SER A 86 -3.30 4.76 -9.69
CA SER A 86 -3.63 5.55 -10.89
C SER A 86 -2.67 5.41 -12.07
N LEU A 87 -1.42 4.96 -11.86
CA LEU A 87 -0.35 5.06 -12.85
C LEU A 87 0.15 3.71 -13.40
N ASN A 88 -0.21 2.60 -12.75
CA ASN A 88 0.39 1.30 -13.03
C ASN A 88 -0.59 0.41 -13.79
N ASP A 89 -0.05 -0.52 -14.59
CA ASP A 89 -0.84 -1.59 -15.20
C ASP A 89 -1.07 -2.75 -14.21
N GLN A 90 -1.93 -3.70 -14.59
CA GLN A 90 -2.28 -4.84 -13.73
C GLN A 90 -1.06 -5.63 -13.27
N ALA A 91 -0.09 -5.87 -14.16
CA ALA A 91 1.09 -6.68 -13.86
C ALA A 91 2.02 -5.97 -12.86
N SER A 92 2.20 -4.66 -13.03
CA SER A 92 3.00 -3.83 -12.13
C SER A 92 2.33 -3.68 -10.76
N ILE A 93 1.00 -3.57 -10.73
CA ILE A 93 0.22 -3.60 -9.48
C ILE A 93 0.41 -4.93 -8.75
N GLU A 94 0.20 -6.06 -9.43
CA GLU A 94 0.33 -7.39 -8.84
C GLU A 94 1.73 -7.59 -8.25
N GLU A 95 2.78 -7.29 -9.01
CA GLU A 95 4.16 -7.47 -8.57
C GLU A 95 4.54 -6.51 -7.43
N GLY A 96 4.13 -5.24 -7.52
CA GLY A 96 4.39 -4.25 -6.47
C GLY A 96 3.74 -4.63 -5.14
N ILE A 97 2.48 -5.06 -5.18
CA ILE A 97 1.75 -5.51 -3.99
C ILE A 97 2.32 -6.81 -3.45
N ARG A 98 2.74 -7.76 -4.31
CA ARG A 98 3.40 -9.00 -3.88
C ARG A 98 4.69 -8.71 -3.10
N ARG A 99 5.52 -7.78 -3.58
CA ARG A 99 6.77 -7.38 -2.91
C ARG A 99 6.51 -6.69 -1.57
N LEU A 100 5.50 -5.82 -1.51
CA LEU A 100 5.09 -5.17 -0.26
C LEU A 100 4.53 -6.17 0.74
N GLY A 101 3.70 -7.12 0.31
CA GLY A 101 3.17 -8.17 1.17
C GLY A 101 4.28 -9.01 1.82
N GLY A 102 5.30 -9.39 1.04
CA GLY A 102 6.51 -10.05 1.55
C GLY A 102 7.25 -9.19 2.58
N LEU A 103 7.51 -7.93 2.26
CA LEU A 103 8.15 -6.98 3.18
C LEU A 103 7.38 -6.81 4.48
N PHE A 104 6.05 -6.68 4.43
CA PHE A 104 5.22 -6.55 5.63
C PHE A 104 5.24 -7.83 6.47
N THR A 105 5.25 -9.00 5.83
CA THR A 105 5.36 -10.29 6.53
C THR A 105 6.70 -10.40 7.25
N GLU A 106 7.81 -10.03 6.59
CA GLU A 106 9.14 -10.01 7.20
C GLU A 106 9.24 -9.01 8.36
N ALA A 107 8.67 -7.81 8.20
CA ALA A 107 8.64 -6.81 9.26
C ALA A 107 7.86 -7.30 10.50
N LEU A 108 6.74 -8.01 10.30
CA LEU A 108 5.95 -8.61 11.37
C LEU A 108 6.67 -9.77 12.06
N ALA A 109 7.48 -10.52 11.32
CA ALA A 109 8.28 -11.62 11.87
C ALA A 109 9.49 -11.14 12.69
N GLY A 110 9.78 -9.83 12.72
CA GLY A 110 10.94 -9.26 13.38
C GLY A 110 12.25 -9.45 12.62
N SER A 111 12.25 -10.11 11.46
CA SER A 111 13.45 -10.44 10.68
C SER A 111 14.16 -9.23 10.03
N LEU A 112 13.63 -8.02 10.24
CA LEU A 112 14.21 -6.75 9.78
C LEU A 112 14.59 -5.80 10.94
N LEU A 113 14.27 -6.16 12.18
CA LEU A 113 14.48 -5.31 13.36
C LEU A 113 15.75 -5.69 14.15
N ASP A 114 16.43 -6.77 13.78
CA ASP A 114 17.63 -7.26 14.47
C ASP A 114 18.96 -6.62 13.98
N GLU A 115 18.93 -5.75 12.97
CA GLU A 115 20.14 -5.12 12.38
C GLU A 115 20.26 -3.61 12.62
N ALA A 116 19.56 -3.04 13.61
CA ALA A 116 19.67 -1.62 14.00
C ALA A 116 20.43 -1.41 15.32
#